data_AF-A0A9P6G2Y7-F1
#
_entry.id   AF-A0A9P6G2Y7-F1
#
_cell.length_a   1.000
_cell.length_b   1.000
_cell.length_c   1.000
_cell.angle_alpha   90.00
_cell.angle_beta   90.00
_cell.angle_gamma   90.00
#
_symmetry.space_group_name_H-M   'P 1'
#
loop_
_entity.id
_entity.type
_entity.pdbx_description
1 polymer ?
#
loop_
_entity_poly.entity_id
_entity_poly.type
_entity_poly.pdbx_seq_one_letter_code
_entity_poly.pdbx_strand_id
1 'polypeptide(L)'
;MSGQGLLLSMGALRCCWIGANLAISFMEAPVKFLAPLPSRRGLVDVGRHVFSALNKVEVVLATFDLLGWYFLIQRGLVPTASSGGSNASFFSKLQLGHLLRMTPGLVVYLCQSFAYLPVMRSIGTEYVEGRSISSAKTHGIYVLFEVIKMSTLVMGTASIAHALLA
;
A
#
# COMPACT_ATOMS: atom_id res chain seq x y z
N MET A 1 -13.40 21.55 -7.94
CA MET A 1 -12.72 20.51 -8.76
C MET A 1 -13.73 19.80 -9.65
N SER A 2 -13.46 19.72 -10.95
CA SER A 2 -14.19 18.85 -11.89
C SER A 2 -13.99 17.38 -11.53
N GLY A 3 -14.84 16.48 -12.05
CA GLY A 3 -14.68 15.02 -11.86
C GLY A 3 -13.33 14.51 -12.37
N GLN A 4 -12.89 15.01 -13.52
CA GLN A 4 -11.58 14.71 -14.12
C GLN A 4 -10.41 15.18 -13.24
N GLY A 5 -10.51 16.37 -12.61
CA GLY A 5 -9.47 16.86 -11.71
C GLY A 5 -9.27 15.97 -10.48
N LEU A 6 -10.37 15.39 -9.95
CA LEU A 6 -10.30 14.44 -8.84
C LEU A 6 -9.63 13.13 -9.27
N LEU A 7 -10.02 12.57 -10.42
CA LEU A 7 -9.41 11.36 -10.97
C LEU A 7 -7.90 11.53 -11.22
N LEU A 8 -7.48 12.65 -11.81
CA LEU A 8 -6.06 12.98 -12.01
C LEU A 8 -5.29 13.04 -10.69
N SER A 9 -5.84 13.70 -9.67
CA SER A 9 -5.20 13.80 -8.36
C SER A 9 -5.03 12.45 -7.67
N MET A 10 -5.99 11.53 -7.82
CA MET A 10 -5.90 10.17 -7.30
C MET A 10 -4.89 9.32 -8.06
N GLY A 11 -4.82 9.45 -9.38
CA GLY A 11 -3.77 8.80 -10.19
C GLY A 11 -2.38 9.24 -9.77
N ALA A 12 -2.16 10.55 -9.59
CA ALA A 12 -0.90 11.10 -9.11
C ALA A 12 -0.53 10.59 -7.71
N LEU A 13 -1.49 10.55 -6.78
CA LEU A 13 -1.29 10.03 -5.42
C LEU A 13 -0.82 8.56 -5.45
N ARG A 14 -1.45 7.72 -6.28
CA ARG A 14 -1.07 6.30 -6.44
C ARG A 14 0.31 6.17 -7.07
N CYS A 15 0.66 6.99 -8.06
CA CYS A 15 2.02 7.05 -8.61
C CYS A 15 3.06 7.39 -7.55
N CYS A 16 2.78 8.35 -6.66
CA CYS A 16 3.67 8.66 -5.54
C CYS A 16 3.83 7.47 -4.59
N TRP A 17 2.76 6.73 -4.30
CA TRP A 17 2.81 5.53 -3.45
C TRP A 17 3.62 4.40 -4.08
N ILE A 18 3.40 4.15 -5.37
CA ILE A 18 4.19 3.19 -6.18
C ILE A 18 5.67 3.59 -6.14
N GLY A 19 5.98 4.85 -6.41
CA GLY A 19 7.35 5.37 -6.41
C GLY A 19 8.06 5.21 -5.06
N ALA A 20 7.38 5.51 -3.95
CA ALA A 20 7.91 5.34 -2.61
C ALA A 20 8.26 3.88 -2.31
N ASN A 21 7.38 2.93 -2.66
CA ASN A 21 7.63 1.50 -2.47
C ASN A 21 8.76 0.97 -3.37
N LEU A 22 8.83 1.39 -4.64
CA LEU A 22 9.95 1.02 -5.52
C LEU A 22 11.29 1.52 -4.97
N ALA A 23 11.35 2.79 -4.57
CA ALA A 23 12.57 3.40 -4.08
C ALA A 23 13.07 2.76 -2.79
N ILE A 24 12.18 2.47 -1.84
CA ILE A 24 12.58 1.93 -0.53
C ILE A 24 12.63 0.41 -0.52
N SER A 25 11.54 -0.28 -0.88
CA SER A 25 11.43 -1.73 -0.75
C SER A 25 12.25 -2.50 -1.79
N PHE A 26 12.33 -2.00 -3.02
CA PHE A 26 12.99 -2.72 -4.13
C PHE A 26 14.39 -2.20 -4.46
N MET A 27 14.69 -0.93 -4.17
CA MET A 27 15.99 -0.34 -4.47
C MET A 27 16.86 -0.15 -3.22
N GLU A 28 16.42 0.61 -2.22
CA GLU A 28 17.22 0.85 -1.00
C GLU A 28 17.51 -0.44 -0.23
N ALA A 29 16.48 -1.27 -0.01
CA ALA A 29 16.61 -2.42 0.87
C ALA A 29 17.61 -3.47 0.38
N PRO A 30 17.68 -3.84 -0.92
CA PRO A 30 18.72 -4.74 -1.42
C PRO A 30 20.10 -4.05 -1.51
N VAL A 31 20.15 -2.81 -2.00
CA VAL A 31 21.41 -2.11 -2.29
C VAL A 31 22.23 -1.84 -1.03
N LYS A 32 21.59 -1.53 0.10
CA LYS A 32 22.33 -1.25 1.35
C LYS A 32 23.14 -2.45 1.86
N PHE A 33 22.72 -3.67 1.57
CA PHE A 33 23.44 -4.89 1.95
C PHE A 33 24.64 -5.20 1.05
N LEU A 34 24.81 -4.46 -0.05
CA LEU A 34 25.99 -4.55 -0.92
C LEU A 34 27.15 -3.70 -0.38
N ALA A 35 26.91 -2.84 0.61
CA ALA A 35 27.95 -2.00 1.18
C ALA A 35 28.98 -2.85 1.97
N PRO A 36 30.29 -2.68 1.73
CA PRO A 36 31.33 -3.52 2.34
C PRO A 36 31.68 -3.12 3.78
N LEU A 37 31.45 -1.86 4.15
CA LEU A 37 31.88 -1.30 5.43
C LEU A 37 30.89 -1.53 6.58
N PRO A 38 29.57 -1.32 6.42
CA PRO A 38 28.65 -1.40 7.55
C PRO A 38 28.43 -2.85 7.99
N SER A 39 28.35 -3.07 9.31
CA SER A 39 27.96 -4.39 9.82
C SER A 39 26.52 -4.72 9.43
N ARG A 40 26.27 -6.01 9.14
CA ARG A 40 24.94 -6.49 8.75
C ARG A 40 23.85 -6.16 9.79
N ARG A 41 24.19 -6.22 11.09
CA ARG A 41 23.28 -5.84 12.18
C ARG A 41 22.93 -4.35 12.15
N GLY A 42 23.92 -3.48 11.90
CA GLY A 42 23.68 -2.05 11.74
C GLY A 42 22.74 -1.73 10.58
N LEU A 43 22.91 -2.40 9.43
CA LEU A 43 22.04 -2.22 8.28
C LEU A 43 20.59 -2.69 8.53
N VAL A 44 20.40 -3.75 9.31
CA VAL A 44 19.07 -4.21 9.72
C VAL A 44 18.40 -3.19 10.64
N ASP A 45 19.14 -2.59 11.58
CA ASP A 45 18.60 -1.57 12.46
C ASP A 45 18.19 -0.30 11.71
N VAL A 46 19.05 0.20 10.80
CA VAL A 46 18.70 1.30 9.89
C VAL A 46 17.45 0.96 9.09
N GLY A 47 17.37 -0.26 8.53
CA GLY A 47 16.19 -0.73 7.83
C GLY A 47 14.91 -0.62 8.65
N ARG A 48 14.95 -1.01 9.93
CA ARG A 48 13.78 -0.94 10.82
C ARG A 48 13.24 0.49 10.97
N HIS A 49 14.12 1.49 11.04
CA HIS A 49 13.74 2.89 11.07
C HIS A 49 13.18 3.39 9.73
N VAL A 50 13.84 3.04 8.62
CA VAL A 50 13.39 3.41 7.26
C VAL A 50 12.01 2.82 6.95
N PHE A 51 11.79 1.52 7.21
CA PHE A 51 10.49 0.88 7.00
C PHE A 51 9.41 1.40 7.95
N SER A 52 9.76 1.84 9.16
CA SER A 52 8.82 2.53 10.06
C SER A 52 8.39 3.89 9.51
N ALA A 53 9.32 4.66 8.95
CA ALA A 53 9.02 5.92 8.28
C ALA A 53 8.17 5.71 7.02
N LEU A 54 8.55 4.74 6.17
CA LEU A 54 7.77 4.34 4.99
C LEU A 54 6.33 4.00 5.39
N ASN A 55 6.14 3.15 6.40
CA ASN A 55 4.80 2.79 6.84
C ASN A 55 3.95 4.01 7.27
N LYS A 56 4.54 5.01 7.93
CA LYS A 56 3.81 6.26 8.26
C LYS A 56 3.39 7.02 7.01
N VAL A 57 4.26 7.10 6.00
CA VAL A 57 3.92 7.71 4.71
C VAL A 57 2.82 6.91 4.00
N GLU A 58 2.89 5.59 4.04
CA GLU A 58 1.85 4.73 3.47
C GLU A 58 0.49 4.92 4.16
N VAL A 59 0.44 5.08 5.49
CA VAL A 59 -0.82 5.43 6.19
C VAL A 59 -1.41 6.73 5.63
N VAL A 60 -0.58 7.75 5.40
CA VAL A 60 -1.03 9.05 4.89
C VAL A 60 -1.57 8.89 3.47
N LEU A 61 -0.83 8.23 2.58
CA LEU A 61 -1.24 7.97 1.19
C LEU A 61 -2.50 7.12 1.12
N ALA A 62 -2.60 6.07 1.94
CA ALA A 62 -3.78 5.22 2.10
C ALA A 62 -5.02 6.02 2.49
N THR A 63 -4.86 6.93 3.45
CA THR A 63 -5.95 7.79 3.93
C THR A 63 -6.44 8.73 2.84
N PHE A 64 -5.52 9.36 2.09
CA PHE A 64 -5.90 10.22 0.96
C PHE A 64 -6.55 9.44 -0.19
N ASP A 65 -6.09 8.22 -0.50
CA ASP A 65 -6.72 7.38 -1.53
C ASP A 65 -8.15 7.01 -1.14
N LEU A 66 -8.38 6.64 0.12
CA LEU A 66 -9.71 6.38 0.69
C LEU A 66 -10.62 7.61 0.62
N LEU A 67 -10.11 8.78 0.98
CA LEU A 67 -10.87 10.03 0.92
C LEU A 67 -11.24 10.39 -0.52
N GLY A 68 -10.30 10.27 -1.46
CA GLY A 68 -10.57 10.47 -2.89
C GLY A 68 -11.68 9.55 -3.39
N TRP A 69 -11.63 8.28 -2.98
CA TRP A 69 -12.66 7.30 -3.29
C TRP A 69 -14.04 7.66 -2.71
N TYR A 70 -14.08 8.07 -1.45
CA TYR A 70 -15.30 8.54 -0.82
C TYR A 70 -15.94 9.69 -1.63
N PHE A 71 -15.15 10.67 -2.06
CA PHE A 71 -15.65 11.78 -2.88
C PHE A 71 -16.13 11.36 -4.28
N LEU A 72 -15.48 10.38 -4.92
CA LEU A 72 -15.94 9.84 -6.22
C LEU A 72 -17.30 9.17 -6.11
N ILE A 73 -17.53 8.39 -5.04
CA ILE A 73 -18.82 7.71 -4.79
C ILE A 73 -19.93 8.75 -4.57
N GLN A 74 -19.67 9.78 -3.76
CA GLN A 74 -20.64 10.86 -3.51
C GLN A 74 -21.05 11.61 -4.78
N ARG A 75 -20.16 11.64 -5.78
CA ARG A 75 -20.40 12.32 -7.06
C ARG A 75 -21.04 11.43 -8.13
N GLY A 76 -21.29 10.16 -7.84
CA GLY A 76 -21.93 9.23 -8.80
C GLY A 76 -21.11 8.96 -10.06
N LEU A 77 -19.80 9.26 -10.03
CA LEU A 77 -18.89 9.09 -11.19
C LEU A 77 -18.44 7.64 -11.39
N VAL A 78 -18.86 6.73 -10.51
CA VAL A 78 -18.53 5.32 -10.54
C VAL A 78 -19.83 4.56 -10.73
N PRO A 79 -19.95 3.67 -11.73
CA PRO A 79 -21.17 2.88 -11.92
C PRO A 79 -21.32 1.95 -10.72
N THR A 80 -22.12 2.34 -9.74
CA THR A 80 -22.59 1.43 -8.70
C THR A 80 -23.51 0.44 -9.40
N ALA A 81 -23.10 -0.84 -9.47
CA ALA A 81 -23.99 -1.87 -9.96
C ALA A 81 -25.31 -1.76 -9.18
N SER A 82 -26.41 -1.62 -9.93
CA SER A 82 -27.75 -1.35 -9.44
C SER A 82 -28.14 -2.23 -8.25
N SER A 83 -28.15 -1.66 -7.05
CA SER A 83 -28.94 -2.20 -5.94
C SER A 83 -30.18 -1.34 -5.78
N GLY A 84 -31.28 -1.79 -6.42
CA GLY A 84 -32.61 -1.31 -6.10
C GLY A 84 -32.93 -1.59 -4.63
N GLY A 85 -33.57 -0.62 -3.97
CA GLY A 85 -34.07 -0.76 -2.60
C GLY A 85 -33.80 0.48 -1.74
N SER A 86 -34.85 1.26 -1.52
CA SER A 86 -34.87 2.56 -0.83
C SER A 86 -34.58 2.53 0.68
N ASN A 87 -34.23 1.38 1.29
CA ASN A 87 -34.02 1.22 2.74
C ASN A 87 -32.75 0.43 3.11
N ALA A 88 -31.66 0.62 2.37
CA ALA A 88 -30.40 -0.04 2.66
C ALA A 88 -29.54 0.84 3.61
N SER A 89 -29.21 0.32 4.80
CA SER A 89 -28.36 0.95 5.82
C SER A 89 -27.04 1.51 5.26
N PHE A 90 -26.45 2.52 5.91
CA PHE A 90 -25.19 3.18 5.51
C PHE A 90 -24.09 2.18 5.02
N PHE A 91 -23.96 1.03 5.70
CA PHE A 91 -23.02 -0.03 5.36
C PHE A 91 -23.33 -0.84 4.09
N SER A 92 -24.58 -0.89 3.63
CA SER A 92 -24.94 -1.55 2.37
C SER A 92 -24.83 -0.61 1.16
N LYS A 93 -24.82 0.71 1.37
CA LYS A 93 -24.45 1.70 0.35
C LYS A 93 -22.93 1.82 0.18
N LEU A 94 -22.17 1.59 1.25
CA LEU A 94 -20.74 1.33 1.16
C LEU A 94 -20.57 -0.05 0.52
N GLN A 95 -20.68 -0.13 -0.81
CA GLN A 95 -20.46 -1.35 -1.56
C GLN A 95 -19.03 -1.83 -1.30
N LEU A 96 -18.85 -2.67 -0.27
CA LEU A 96 -17.58 -3.23 0.14
C LEU A 96 -16.90 -3.91 -1.06
N GLY A 97 -17.69 -4.53 -1.96
CA GLY A 97 -17.22 -5.07 -3.23
C GLY A 97 -16.64 -4.05 -4.22
N HIS A 98 -17.13 -2.81 -4.26
CA HIS A 98 -16.55 -1.74 -5.09
C HIS A 98 -15.26 -1.17 -4.47
N LEU A 99 -15.21 -1.05 -3.14
CA LEU A 99 -13.98 -0.70 -2.42
C LEU A 99 -12.90 -1.76 -2.67
N LEU A 100 -13.24 -3.05 -2.50
CA LEU A 100 -12.33 -4.18 -2.75
C LEU A 100 -11.89 -4.30 -4.22
N ARG A 101 -12.77 -3.94 -5.17
CA ARG A 101 -12.45 -3.98 -6.62
C ARG A 101 -11.49 -2.88 -7.04
N MET A 102 -11.52 -1.71 -6.39
CA MET A 102 -10.79 -0.52 -6.86
C MET A 102 -9.65 -0.04 -5.93
N THR A 103 -9.58 -0.57 -4.70
CA THR A 103 -8.46 -0.36 -3.78
C THR A 103 -7.86 -1.68 -3.26
N PRO A 104 -7.58 -2.70 -4.09
CA PRO A 104 -6.97 -3.95 -3.59
C PRO A 104 -5.60 -3.70 -2.95
N GLY A 105 -4.83 -2.71 -3.42
CA GLY A 105 -3.54 -2.33 -2.80
C GLY A 105 -3.67 -1.85 -1.35
N LEU A 106 -4.77 -1.19 -1.01
CA LEU A 106 -5.06 -0.79 0.37
C LEU A 106 -5.33 -2.01 1.27
N VAL A 107 -6.08 -2.98 0.78
CA VAL A 107 -6.37 -4.22 1.53
C VAL A 107 -5.08 -4.99 1.81
N VAL A 108 -4.25 -5.12 0.79
CA VAL A 108 -2.94 -5.76 0.90
C VAL A 108 -2.06 -5.01 1.90
N TYR A 109 -2.04 -3.68 1.83
CA TYR A 109 -1.34 -2.83 2.78
C TYR A 109 -1.84 -3.01 4.23
N LEU A 110 -3.15 -3.06 4.45
CA LEU A 110 -3.72 -3.27 5.79
C LEU A 110 -3.35 -4.65 6.33
N CYS A 111 -3.50 -5.71 5.52
CA CYS A 111 -3.06 -7.06 5.90
C CYS A 111 -1.56 -7.09 6.24
N GLN A 112 -0.73 -6.45 5.42
CA GLN A 112 0.72 -6.34 5.64
C GLN A 112 1.04 -5.56 6.93
N SER A 113 0.33 -4.46 7.18
CA SER A 113 0.57 -3.56 8.31
C SER A 113 0.23 -4.18 9.65
N PHE A 114 -0.87 -4.93 9.72
CA PHE A 114 -1.33 -5.55 10.97
C PHE A 114 -0.72 -6.93 11.19
N ALA A 115 -0.51 -7.74 10.14
CA ALA A 115 -0.03 -9.11 10.31
C ALA A 115 1.50 -9.24 10.23
N TYR A 116 2.13 -8.53 9.28
CA TYR A 116 3.52 -8.83 8.89
C TYR A 116 4.56 -7.85 9.43
N LEU A 117 4.24 -6.55 9.48
CA LEU A 117 5.14 -5.55 10.04
C LEU A 117 5.50 -5.78 11.52
N PRO A 118 4.58 -6.18 12.42
CA PRO A 118 4.93 -6.45 13.81
C PRO A 118 5.95 -7.59 13.93
N VAL A 119 5.74 -8.65 13.15
CA VAL A 119 6.62 -9.83 13.10
C VAL A 119 8.00 -9.47 12.55
N MET A 120 8.08 -8.69 11.46
CA MET A 120 9.39 -8.26 10.94
C MET A 120 10.15 -7.35 11.92
N ARG A 121 9.44 -6.50 12.68
CA ARG A 121 10.08 -5.67 13.71
C ARG A 121 10.66 -6.51 14.84
N SER A 122 9.94 -7.54 15.31
CA SER A 122 10.45 -8.43 16.36
C SER A 122 11.66 -9.22 15.88
N ILE A 123 11.60 -9.79 14.67
CA ILE A 123 12.74 -10.48 14.04
C ILE A 123 13.93 -9.52 13.90
N GLY A 124 13.70 -8.29 13.45
CA GLY A 124 14.76 -7.27 13.34
C GLY A 124 15.43 -6.97 14.68
N THR A 125 14.65 -6.80 15.76
CA THR A 125 15.19 -6.56 17.11
C THR A 125 15.96 -7.77 17.64
N GLU A 126 15.43 -8.98 17.45
CA GLU A 126 16.10 -10.23 17.84
C GLU A 126 17.44 -10.40 17.12
N TYR A 127 17.53 -9.99 15.84
CA TYR A 127 18.76 -10.05 15.05
C TYR A 127 19.83 -9.11 15.56
N VAL A 128 19.41 -7.88 15.91
CA VAL A 128 20.28 -6.84 16.46
C VAL A 128 20.81 -7.27 17.84
N GLU A 129 19.99 -7.94 18.65
CA GLU A 129 20.37 -8.53 19.94
C GLU A 129 21.27 -9.78 19.81
N GLY A 130 21.53 -10.26 18.60
CA GLY A 130 22.45 -11.35 18.33
C GLY A 130 21.85 -12.76 18.44
N ARG A 131 20.52 -12.89 18.47
CA ARG A 131 19.84 -14.19 18.43
C ARG A 131 19.94 -14.82 17.03
N SER A 132 20.07 -16.15 16.96
CA SER A 132 20.02 -16.90 15.70
C SER A 132 18.57 -17.09 15.28
N ILE A 133 18.17 -16.47 14.17
CA ILE A 133 16.78 -16.50 13.68
C ILE A 133 16.72 -16.91 12.22
N SER A 134 15.76 -17.79 11.92
CA SER A 134 15.42 -18.20 10.56
C SER A 134 14.43 -17.20 9.96
N SER A 135 14.95 -16.12 9.36
CA SER A 135 14.15 -15.01 8.83
C SER A 135 13.76 -15.16 7.35
N ALA A 136 14.31 -16.14 6.63
CA ALA A 136 14.22 -16.19 5.16
C ALA A 136 12.78 -16.34 4.65
N LYS A 137 11.98 -17.22 5.27
CA LYS A 137 10.58 -17.46 4.86
C LYS A 137 9.71 -16.23 5.11
N THR A 138 9.81 -15.62 6.28
CA THR A 138 9.05 -14.42 6.64
C THR A 138 9.40 -13.25 5.72
N HIS A 139 10.70 -13.05 5.42
CA HIS A 139 11.09 -12.01 4.48
C HIS A 139 10.54 -12.27 3.07
N GLY A 140 10.59 -13.52 2.58
CA GLY A 140 10.03 -13.88 1.27
C GLY A 140 8.52 -13.62 1.16
N ILE A 141 7.76 -13.92 2.21
CA ILE A 141 6.31 -13.65 2.24
C ILE A 141 6.05 -12.14 2.25
N TYR A 142 6.81 -11.36 3.02
CA TYR A 142 6.72 -9.90 2.98
C TYR A 142 6.93 -9.35 1.56
N VAL A 143 7.95 -9.83 0.85
CA VAL A 143 8.23 -9.43 -0.54
C VAL A 143 7.08 -9.81 -1.47
N LEU A 144 6.46 -10.98 -1.27
CA LEU A 144 5.27 -11.37 -2.04
C LEU A 144 4.10 -10.39 -1.82
N PHE A 145 3.83 -9.99 -0.57
CA PHE A 145 2.82 -8.97 -0.27
C PHE A 145 3.14 -7.62 -0.92
N GLU A 146 4.41 -7.18 -0.89
CA GLU A 146 4.85 -5.98 -1.59
C GLU A 146 4.56 -6.06 -3.10
N VAL A 147 4.91 -7.17 -3.75
CA VAL A 147 4.66 -7.36 -5.19
C VAL A 147 3.16 -7.30 -5.49
N ILE A 148 2.33 -7.99 -4.71
CA ILE A 148 0.86 -7.97 -4.89
C ILE A 148 0.30 -6.55 -4.68
N LYS A 149 0.75 -5.82 -3.65
CA LYS A 149 0.37 -4.42 -3.38
C LYS A 149 0.74 -3.53 -4.57
N MET A 150 1.94 -3.71 -5.11
CA MET A 150 2.42 -2.93 -6.25
C MET A 150 1.64 -3.20 -7.53
N SER A 151 1.41 -4.47 -7.86
CA SER A 151 0.60 -4.83 -9.04
C SER A 151 -0.81 -4.25 -8.96
N THR A 152 -1.43 -4.31 -7.78
CA THR A 152 -2.78 -3.80 -7.57
C THR A 152 -2.87 -2.27 -7.63
N LEU A 153 -1.88 -1.54 -7.10
CA LEU A 153 -1.78 -0.09 -7.25
C LEU A 153 -1.57 0.33 -8.72
N VAL A 154 -0.72 -0.39 -9.46
CA VAL A 154 -0.49 -0.14 -10.90
C VAL A 154 -1.76 -0.35 -11.71
N MET A 155 -2.45 -1.47 -11.51
CA MET A 155 -3.72 -1.75 -12.19
C MET A 155 -4.76 -0.68 -11.88
N GLY A 156 -4.91 -0.30 -10.60
CA GLY A 156 -5.84 0.74 -10.20
C GLY A 156 -5.51 2.12 -10.79
N THR A 157 -4.23 2.43 -10.99
CA THR A 157 -3.78 3.66 -11.64
C THR A 157 -4.10 3.63 -13.14
N ALA A 158 -3.86 2.50 -13.81
CA ALA A 158 -4.18 2.31 -15.22
C ALA A 158 -5.69 2.42 -15.50
N SER A 159 -6.55 1.90 -14.62
CA SER A 159 -8.00 2.05 -14.74
C SER A 159 -8.44 3.52 -14.66
N ILE A 160 -7.82 4.32 -13.77
CA ILE A 160 -8.08 5.76 -13.68
C ILE A 160 -7.64 6.46 -14.96
N ALA A 161 -6.45 6.13 -15.48
CA ALA A 161 -5.95 6.71 -16.73
C ALA A 161 -6.88 6.40 -17.91
N HIS A 162 -7.37 5.16 -18.01
CA HIS A 162 -8.33 4.79 -19.05
C HIS A 162 -9.66 5.55 -18.91
N ALA A 163 -10.15 5.75 -17.69
CA ALA A 163 -11.38 6.52 -17.44
C ALA A 163 -11.23 8.03 -17.73
N LEU A 164 -10.00 8.55 -17.78
CA LEU A 164 -9.72 9.94 -18.15
C LEU A 164 -9.62 10.14 -19.67
N LEU A 165 -9.27 9.10 -20.41
CA LEU A 165 -9.07 9.13 -21.87
C LEU A 165 -10.33 8.72 -22.65
N ALA A 166 -11.28 8.05 -22.00
CA ALA A 166 -12.58 7.67 -22.56
C ALA A 166 -13.62 8.78 -22.37
#